data_AF-A0ABD3A1V8-F1
#
_entry.id   AF-A0ABD3A1V8-F1
#
_cell.length_a   1.000
_cell.length_b   1.000
_cell.length_c   1.000
_cell.angle_alpha   90.00
_cell.angle_beta   90.00
_cell.angle_gamma   90.00
#
_symmetry.space_group_name_H-M   'P 1'
#
loop_
_entity.id
_entity.type
_entity.pdbx_description
1 polymer ?
#
loop_
_entity_poly.entity_id
_entity_poly.type
_entity_poly.pdbx_seq_one_letter_code
_entity_poly.pdbx_strand_id
1 'polypeptide(L)'
;MLAIVDEFLPCPHLSNESYDLWVQCDTTVQSWINATFYLIVLETLLNHGCETASNAWNTLECLFLDHVSSTMMHLKHRFQNFNKGDLKMEEYLQQLHSLACFLIAIGKSIIR
;
A
#
# COMPACT_ATOMS: atom_id res chain seq x y z
N MET A 1 7.64 -9.76 -25.49
CA MET A 1 7.94 -8.34 -25.26
C MET A 1 6.65 -7.75 -24.70
N LEU A 2 6.47 -7.85 -23.38
CA LEU A 2 5.27 -7.37 -22.70
C LEU A 2 5.34 -5.85 -22.73
N ALA A 3 4.50 -5.23 -23.54
CA ALA A 3 4.26 -3.80 -23.47
C ALA A 3 3.66 -3.56 -22.09
N ILE A 4 4.48 -3.02 -21.20
CA ILE A 4 4.03 -2.36 -19.98
C ILE A 4 2.96 -1.40 -20.45
N VAL A 5 1.74 -1.61 -19.97
CA VAL A 5 0.62 -0.69 -20.16
C VAL A 5 1.09 0.62 -19.54
N ASP A 6 1.60 1.48 -20.40
CA ASP A 6 2.10 2.80 -20.04
C ASP A 6 0.92 3.56 -19.41
N GLU A 7 1.20 4.19 -18.28
CA GLU A 7 0.26 4.74 -17.29
C GLU A 7 -0.62 5.91 -17.82
N PHE A 8 -0.62 6.12 -19.12
CA PHE A 8 -1.19 7.29 -19.80
C PHE A 8 -2.23 6.97 -20.89
N LEU A 9 -2.54 5.70 -21.15
CA LEU A 9 -3.51 5.35 -22.21
C LEU A 9 -4.90 5.11 -21.61
N PRO A 10 -5.91 5.96 -21.94
CA PRO A 10 -7.28 5.72 -21.53
C PRO A 10 -7.82 4.44 -22.19
N CYS A 11 -8.85 3.83 -21.58
CA CYS A 11 -9.50 2.65 -22.11
C CYS A 11 -9.90 2.86 -23.60
N PRO A 12 -9.44 1.99 -24.52
CA PRO A 12 -9.74 2.16 -25.93
C PRO A 12 -11.24 2.00 -26.21
N HIS A 13 -11.74 2.66 -27.25
CA HIS A 13 -13.14 2.50 -27.68
C HIS A 13 -13.42 1.05 -28.09
N LEU A 14 -14.64 0.56 -27.78
CA LEU A 14 -15.14 -0.80 -28.08
C LEU A 14 -15.00 -1.25 -29.54
N SER A 15 -14.87 -0.30 -30.48
CA SER A 15 -14.69 -0.58 -31.91
C SER A 15 -13.23 -0.82 -32.32
N ASN A 16 -12.30 -0.73 -31.38
CA ASN A 16 -10.88 -0.92 -31.64
C ASN A 16 -10.51 -2.40 -31.50
N GLU A 17 -9.84 -2.96 -32.50
CA GLU A 17 -9.33 -4.33 -32.50
C GLU A 17 -8.37 -4.62 -31.32
N SER A 18 -7.85 -3.56 -30.70
CA SER A 18 -6.97 -3.60 -29.53
C SER A 18 -7.71 -3.72 -28.19
N TYR A 19 -9.04 -3.58 -28.18
CA TYR A 19 -9.85 -3.59 -26.96
C TYR A 19 -9.81 -4.93 -26.23
N ASP A 20 -9.92 -6.04 -26.96
CA ASP A 20 -9.89 -7.38 -26.38
C ASP A 20 -8.53 -7.69 -25.72
N LEU A 21 -7.43 -7.23 -26.34
CA LEU A 21 -6.09 -7.35 -25.77
C LEU A 21 -5.92 -6.47 -24.52
N TRP A 22 -6.50 -5.26 -24.52
CA TRP A 22 -6.51 -4.38 -23.36
C TRP A 22 -7.29 -5.00 -22.19
N VAL A 23 -8.49 -5.54 -22.44
CA VAL A 23 -9.31 -6.24 -21.44
C VAL A 23 -8.58 -7.46 -20.89
N GLN A 24 -7.91 -8.23 -21.74
CA GLN A 24 -7.15 -9.40 -21.30
C GLN A 24 -5.97 -9.00 -20.39
N CYS A 25 -5.25 -7.94 -20.74
CA CYS A 25 -4.16 -7.41 -19.91
C CYS A 25 -4.69 -6.86 -18.57
N ASP A 26 -5.76 -6.06 -18.61
CA ASP A 26 -6.40 -5.49 -17.42
C ASP A 26 -6.88 -6.60 -16.47
N THR A 27 -7.58 -7.60 -17.00
CA THR A 27 -8.06 -8.77 -16.22
C THR A 27 -6.90 -9.55 -15.61
N THR A 28 -5.78 -9.69 -16.33
CA THR A 28 -4.59 -10.39 -15.84
C THR A 28 -3.93 -9.62 -14.70
N VAL A 29 -3.79 -8.31 -14.84
CA VAL A 29 -3.25 -7.43 -13.80
C VAL A 29 -4.17 -7.41 -12.58
N GLN A 30 -5.48 -7.33 -12.77
CA GLN A 30 -6.46 -7.45 -11.68
C GLN A 30 -6.35 -8.80 -10.96
N SER A 31 -6.18 -9.91 -11.70
CA SER A 31 -5.97 -11.23 -11.10
C SER A 31 -4.70 -11.28 -10.25
N TRP A 32 -3.61 -10.66 -10.68
CA TRP A 32 -2.38 -10.58 -9.90
C TRP A 32 -2.51 -9.71 -8.66
N ILE A 33 -3.18 -8.56 -8.75
CA ILE A 33 -3.49 -7.70 -7.60
C ILE A 33 -4.32 -8.49 -6.58
N ASN A 34 -5.38 -9.16 -7.04
CA ASN A 34 -6.28 -9.95 -6.21
C ASN A 34 -5.61 -11.19 -5.60
N ALA A 35 -4.63 -11.79 -6.30
CA ALA A 35 -3.87 -12.94 -5.79
C ALA A 35 -2.79 -12.55 -4.78
N THR A 36 -2.24 -11.34 -4.88
CA THR A 36 -1.14 -10.87 -4.02
C THR A 36 -1.63 -10.29 -2.70
N PHE A 37 -2.85 -9.72 -2.69
CA PHE A 37 -3.42 -9.08 -1.53
C PHE A 37 -4.64 -9.83 -1.00
N TYR A 38 -4.39 -10.66 0.01
CA TYR A 38 -5.37 -11.40 0.80
C TYR A 38 -6.64 -10.58 1.13
N LEU A 39 -7.80 -11.26 1.09
CA LEU A 39 -9.22 -10.87 1.33
C LEU A 39 -9.54 -9.46 1.88
N ILE A 40 -8.79 -8.96 2.87
CA ILE A 40 -8.95 -7.62 3.47
C ILE A 40 -8.81 -6.51 2.43
N VAL A 41 -7.86 -6.64 1.51
CA VAL A 41 -7.60 -5.62 0.50
C VAL A 41 -8.69 -5.62 -0.57
N LEU A 42 -9.18 -6.80 -0.93
CA LEU A 42 -10.32 -7.00 -1.81
C LEU A 42 -11.61 -6.39 -1.25
N GLU A 43 -11.90 -6.59 0.04
CA GLU A 43 -13.05 -5.95 0.70
C GLU A 43 -12.95 -4.42 0.70
N THR A 44 -11.76 -3.86 0.96
CA THR A 44 -11.57 -2.40 0.87
C THR A 44 -11.77 -1.87 -0.54
N LEU A 45 -11.27 -2.56 -1.56
CA LEU A 45 -11.43 -2.17 -2.96
C LEU A 45 -12.89 -2.24 -3.42
N LEU A 46 -13.61 -3.30 -3.04
CA LEU A 46 -15.04 -3.44 -3.31
C LEU A 46 -15.86 -2.34 -2.63
N ASN A 47 -15.51 -1.99 -1.38
CA ASN A 47 -16.16 -0.89 -0.65
C ASN A 47 -15.89 0.48 -1.29
N HIS A 48 -14.78 0.65 -2.01
CA HIS A 48 -14.42 1.89 -2.70
C HIS A 48 -14.98 1.98 -4.13
N GLY A 49 -15.68 0.94 -4.61
CA GLY A 49 -16.37 0.97 -5.91
C GLY A 49 -15.43 1.14 -7.10
N CYS A 50 -14.24 0.55 -7.06
CA CYS A 50 -13.26 0.68 -8.14
C CYS A 50 -13.72 -0.09 -9.40
N GLU A 51 -14.07 0.64 -10.46
CA GLU A 51 -14.52 0.06 -11.75
C GLU A 51 -13.36 -0.33 -12.69
N THR A 52 -12.16 0.19 -12.45
CA THR A 52 -10.96 -0.04 -13.30
C THR A 52 -9.76 -0.45 -12.45
N ALA A 53 -8.81 -1.19 -13.05
CA ALA A 53 -7.58 -1.59 -12.35
C ALA A 53 -6.72 -0.38 -11.95
N SER A 54 -6.71 0.68 -12.76
CA SER A 54 -6.01 1.94 -12.44
C SER A 54 -6.62 2.61 -11.19
N ASN A 55 -7.95 2.67 -11.08
CA ASN A 55 -8.60 3.20 -9.88
C ASN A 55 -8.33 2.35 -8.65
N ALA A 56 -8.34 1.02 -8.80
CA ALA A 56 -7.97 0.12 -7.72
C ALA A 56 -6.52 0.35 -7.28
N TRP A 57 -5.58 0.47 -8.22
CA TRP A 57 -4.16 0.70 -7.90
C TRP A 57 -3.92 2.03 -7.18
N ASN A 58 -4.50 3.13 -7.68
CA ASN A 58 -4.41 4.44 -7.03
C ASN A 58 -5.05 4.43 -5.63
N THR A 59 -6.19 3.75 -5.48
CA THR A 59 -6.85 3.61 -4.17
C THR A 59 -5.97 2.84 -3.19
N LEU A 60 -5.35 1.74 -3.63
CA LEU A 60 -4.40 1.00 -2.81
C LEU A 60 -3.20 1.86 -2.43
N GLU A 61 -2.61 2.55 -3.41
CA GLU A 61 -1.46 3.41 -3.17
C GLU A 61 -1.78 4.47 -2.11
N CYS A 62 -2.90 5.18 -2.25
CA CYS A 62 -3.38 6.13 -1.24
C CYS A 62 -3.57 5.47 0.13
N LEU A 63 -4.25 4.32 0.21
CA LEU A 63 -4.51 3.63 1.48
C LEU A 63 -3.23 3.16 2.17
N PHE A 64 -2.25 2.65 1.40
CA PHE A 64 -0.96 2.23 1.95
C PHE A 64 -0.11 3.43 2.38
N LEU A 65 -0.09 4.52 1.61
CA LEU A 65 0.61 5.76 1.96
C LEU A 65 0.01 6.41 3.22
N ASP A 66 -1.32 6.43 3.33
CA ASP A 66 -2.03 6.93 4.51
C ASP A 66 -1.78 6.05 5.73
N HIS A 67 -1.81 4.72 5.56
CA HIS A 67 -1.50 3.77 6.63
C HIS A 67 -0.07 3.94 7.14
N VAL A 68 0.89 4.08 6.23
CA VAL A 68 2.30 4.35 6.55
C VAL A 68 2.45 5.67 7.31
N SER A 69 1.77 6.72 6.87
CA SER A 69 1.79 8.04 7.50
C SER A 69 1.17 8.04 8.90
N SER A 70 0.00 7.41 9.06
CA SER A 70 -0.68 7.25 10.35
C SER A 70 0.16 6.42 11.33
N THR A 71 0.74 5.32 10.84
CA THR A 71 1.62 4.45 11.65
C THR A 71 2.88 5.20 12.08
N MET A 72 3.49 6.01 11.20
CA MET A 72 4.62 6.87 11.54
C MET A 72 4.26 7.88 12.63
N MET A 73 3.11 8.56 12.51
CA MET A 73 2.63 9.51 13.50
C MET A 73 2.40 8.84 14.86
N HIS A 74 1.73 7.70 14.88
CA HIS A 74 1.47 6.93 16.09
C HIS A 74 2.77 6.45 16.77
N LEU A 75 3.74 5.95 15.99
CA LEU A 75 5.05 5.53 16.52
C LEU A 75 5.87 6.71 17.05
N LYS A 76 5.86 7.86 16.37
CA LYS A 76 6.50 9.08 16.86
C LYS A 76 5.89 9.53 18.18
N HIS A 77 4.56 9.56 18.26
CA HIS A 77 3.86 9.90 19.49
C HIS A 77 4.21 8.92 20.62
N ARG A 78 4.22 7.62 20.33
CA ARG A 78 4.62 6.59 21.31
C ARG A 78 6.05 6.81 21.77
N PHE A 79 6.99 7.04 20.87
CA PHE A 79 8.39 7.29 21.20
C PHE A 79 8.57 8.54 22.08
N GLN A 80 7.90 9.65 21.75
CA GLN A 80 7.97 10.90 22.52
C GLN A 80 7.39 10.76 23.94
N ASN A 81 6.36 9.94 24.09
CA ASN A 81 5.73 9.68 25.39
C ASN A 81 6.27 8.41 26.08
N PHE A 82 7.26 7.74 25.50
CA PHE A 82 7.80 6.50 26.07
C PHE A 82 8.72 6.81 27.24
N ASN A 83 8.21 6.62 28.45
CA ASN A 83 8.97 6.75 29.68
C ASN A 83 9.33 5.38 30.25
N LYS A 84 10.31 5.34 31.14
CA LYS A 84 10.72 4.10 31.81
C LYS A 84 9.63 3.59 32.76
N GLY A 85 8.95 4.47 33.49
CA GLY A 85 7.98 4.07 34.51
C GLY A 85 8.57 3.03 35.46
N ASP A 86 7.80 1.96 35.69
CA ASP A 86 8.17 0.81 36.52
C ASP A 86 8.99 -0.27 35.79
N LEU A 87 9.34 -0.06 34.51
CA LEU A 87 10.09 -1.03 33.72
C LEU A 87 11.52 -1.20 34.25
N LYS A 88 12.03 -2.43 34.14
CA LYS A 88 13.46 -2.66 34.33
C LYS A 88 14.24 -1.95 33.22
N MET A 89 15.47 -1.55 33.54
CA MET A 89 16.29 -0.76 32.63
C MET A 89 16.52 -1.47 31.28
N GLU A 90 16.71 -2.78 31.32
CA GLU A 90 16.90 -3.62 30.14
C GLU A 90 15.65 -3.65 29.24
N GLU A 91 14.47 -3.85 29.82
CA GLU A 91 13.19 -3.88 29.10
C GLU A 91 12.89 -2.52 28.46
N TYR A 92 13.20 -1.43 29.18
CA TYR A 92 13.06 -0.08 28.64
C TYR A 92 13.96 0.15 27.42
N LEU A 93 15.24 -0.23 27.50
CA LEU A 93 16.18 -0.04 26.40
C LEU A 93 15.83 -0.91 25.19
N GLN A 94 15.37 -2.15 25.42
CA GLN A 94 14.90 -3.03 24.34
C GLN A 94 13.69 -2.45 23.61
N GLN A 95 12.69 -1.94 24.35
CA GLN A 95 11.50 -1.33 23.76
C GLN A 95 11.82 -0.01 23.04
N LEU A 96 12.69 0.83 23.60
CA LEU A 96 13.13 2.06 22.98
C LEU A 96 13.89 1.80 21.66
N HIS A 97 14.79 0.80 21.68
CA HIS A 97 15.51 0.36 20.50
C HIS A 97 14.55 -0.17 19.42
N SER A 98 13.59 -0.99 19.81
CA SER A 98 12.55 -1.51 18.91
C SER A 98 11.76 -0.37 18.24
N LEU A 99 11.29 0.62 19.02
CA LEU A 99 10.59 1.80 18.49
C LEU A 99 11.45 2.59 17.50
N ALA A 100 12.73 2.78 17.80
CA ALA A 100 13.67 3.44 16.90
C ALA A 100 13.87 2.65 15.60
N CYS A 101 14.03 1.32 15.68
CA CYS A 101 14.12 0.46 14.49
C CYS A 101 12.86 0.53 13.62
N PHE A 102 11.66 0.52 14.21
CA PHE A 102 10.41 0.66 13.47
C PHE A 102 10.30 2.02 12.77
N LEU A 103 10.68 3.11 13.45
CA LEU A 103 10.71 4.45 12.84
C LEU A 103 11.71 4.54 11.67
N ILE A 104 12.88 3.90 11.78
CA ILE A 104 13.88 3.84 10.70
C ILE A 104 13.34 3.02 9.52
N ALA A 105 12.72 1.87 9.78
CA ALA A 105 12.17 1.00 8.74
C ALA A 105 11.06 1.71 7.94
N ILE A 106 10.14 2.38 8.64
CA ILE A 106 9.05 3.15 8.01
C ILE A 106 9.60 4.36 7.25
N GLY A 107 10.56 5.11 7.84
CA GLY A 107 11.19 6.24 7.17
C GLY A 107 11.90 5.86 5.86
N LYS A 108 12.52 4.68 5.79
CA LYS A 108 13.11 4.15 4.55
C LYS A 108 12.07 3.79 3.49
N SER A 109 10.85 3.41 3.89
CA SER A 109 9.77 3.06 2.96
C SER A 109 9.13 4.26 2.28
N ILE A 110 9.22 5.47 2.88
CA ILE A 110 8.55 6.68 2.39
C ILE A 110 9.42 7.44 1.35
N ILE A 111 10.74 7.23 1.34
CA ILE A 111 11.71 7.97 0.50
C ILE A 111 12.06 7.17 -0.77
N ARG A 112 11.10 6.48 -1.39
CA ARG A 112 11.36 5.69 -2.60
C ARG A 112 10.81 6.39 -3.84
#